data_AF-A0AAV5UMD8-F1
#
_entry.id   AF-A0AAV5UMD8-F1
#
_cell.length_a   1.000
_cell.length_b   1.000
_cell.length_c   1.000
_cell.angle_alpha   90.00
_cell.angle_beta   90.00
_cell.angle_gamma   90.00
#
_symmetry.space_group_name_H-M   'P 1'
#
loop_
_entity.id
_entity.type
_entity.pdbx_description
1 polymer ?
#
loop_
_entity_poly.entity_id
_entity_poly.type
_entity_poly.pdbx_seq_one_letter_code
_entity_poly.pdbx_strand_id
1 'polypeptide(L)'
;MSVADNASTISLSGSSQWICQQCDVVLKKAQARESHLKEELDAARKLTERYATELAAAMQTLNSIRKSSSDAEEHISASLTAIVEEKRKRFHQQSSSTDESQQRSTDANVFSRRRSSEGCAPVPVLSLHPEAPPSYEEKKWWKGDGASQSCPRGCDHIEESRREHYKKWHYNVYYAFVNREDNYSERERWMCTLFGDKVPGIRVCHYCHHLLKKDSKHNGQLQLANHIENEHPEVFGELAVQHSRHRSNTAATSHIPQLPGEIDRLLEKSLNGTHEKDKIHEQLH
;
A
#
# COMPACT_ATOMS: atom_id res chain seq x y z
N MET A 1 52.97 -68.47 34.88
CA MET A 1 52.30 -67.69 33.82
C MET A 1 52.39 -66.23 34.25
N SER A 2 53.29 -65.47 33.61
CA SER A 2 53.56 -64.08 33.96
C SER A 2 53.02 -63.20 32.83
N VAL A 3 52.04 -62.36 33.14
CA VAL A 3 51.44 -61.42 32.20
C VAL A 3 52.20 -60.11 32.36
N ALA A 4 52.94 -59.72 31.33
CA ALA A 4 53.70 -58.48 31.31
C ALA A 4 52.80 -57.33 30.85
N ASP A 5 52.60 -56.35 31.73
CA ASP A 5 51.89 -55.11 31.45
C ASP A 5 52.77 -54.17 30.61
N ASN A 6 52.46 -54.08 29.32
CA ASN A 6 53.02 -53.07 28.42
C ASN A 6 52.21 -51.78 28.54
N ALA A 7 52.62 -50.89 29.45
CA ALA A 7 52.11 -49.53 29.53
C ALA A 7 52.82 -48.64 28.48
N SER A 8 52.21 -48.48 27.31
CA SER A 8 52.65 -47.49 26.33
C SER A 8 52.26 -46.07 26.79
N THR A 9 53.26 -45.30 27.19
CA THR A 9 53.14 -43.86 27.46
C THR A 9 52.96 -43.10 26.16
N ILE A 10 51.70 -42.79 25.82
CA ILE A 10 51.35 -41.90 24.70
C ILE A 10 51.68 -40.45 25.13
N SER A 11 52.74 -39.89 24.53
CA SER A 11 53.13 -38.50 24.75
C SER A 11 52.19 -37.56 23.99
N LEU A 12 51.27 -36.91 24.71
CA LEU A 12 50.27 -35.95 24.19
C LEU A 12 50.82 -34.52 24.00
N SER A 13 52.13 -34.30 24.13
CA SER A 13 52.74 -32.96 24.14
C SER A 13 52.87 -32.28 22.77
N GLY A 14 52.51 -32.94 21.67
CA GLY A 14 52.67 -32.40 20.31
C GLY A 14 51.46 -31.69 19.70
N SER A 15 50.26 -31.80 20.29
CA SER A 15 49.01 -31.38 19.62
C SER A 15 48.33 -30.13 20.19
N SER A 16 48.88 -29.52 21.25
CA SER A 16 48.30 -28.32 21.88
C SER A 16 48.63 -27.01 21.16
N GLN A 17 49.70 -26.99 20.36
CA GLN A 17 50.19 -25.76 19.73
C GLN A 17 49.39 -25.36 18.47
N TRP A 18 48.82 -26.34 17.75
CA TRP A 18 48.01 -26.12 16.55
C TRP A 18 46.60 -25.61 16.86
N ILE A 19 46.03 -25.99 18.00
CA ILE A 19 44.69 -25.55 18.42
C ILE A 19 44.68 -24.05 18.74
N CYS A 20 45.82 -23.48 19.18
CA CYS A 20 45.93 -22.07 19.53
C CYS A 20 45.81 -21.12 18.32
N GLN A 21 46.42 -21.45 17.18
CA GLN A 21 46.42 -20.58 16.00
C GLN A 21 45.03 -20.42 15.35
N GLN A 22 44.22 -21.48 15.37
CA GLN A 22 42.88 -21.44 14.79
C GLN A 22 41.93 -20.59 15.65
N CYS A 23 42.08 -20.64 16.99
CA CYS A 23 41.34 -19.78 17.91
C CYS A 23 41.64 -18.29 17.68
N ASP A 24 42.90 -17.92 17.46
CA ASP A 24 43.28 -16.53 17.19
C ASP A 24 42.67 -15.98 15.90
N VAL A 25 42.60 -16.80 14.84
CA VAL A 25 41.96 -16.41 13.57
C VAL A 25 40.46 -16.20 13.78
N VAL A 26 39.79 -17.10 14.51
CA VAL A 26 38.36 -16.96 14.82
C VAL A 26 38.11 -15.71 15.66
N LEU A 27 38.94 -15.45 16.67
CA LEU A 27 38.83 -14.27 17.53
C LEU A 27 39.01 -12.97 16.73
N LYS A 28 40.04 -12.90 15.87
CA LYS A 28 40.26 -11.73 15.00
C LYS A 28 39.10 -11.49 14.04
N LYS A 29 38.53 -12.55 13.45
CA LYS A 29 37.34 -12.44 12.59
C LYS A 29 36.12 -11.95 13.38
N ALA A 30 35.93 -12.45 14.61
CA ALA A 30 34.85 -12.00 15.47
C ALA A 30 35.00 -10.52 15.84
N GLN A 31 36.21 -10.07 16.18
CA GLN A 31 36.51 -8.67 16.48
C GLN A 31 36.29 -7.75 15.27
N ALA A 32 36.72 -8.17 14.07
CA ALA A 32 36.47 -7.41 12.84
C ALA A 32 34.97 -7.27 12.55
N ARG A 33 34.21 -8.36 12.72
CA ARG A 33 32.74 -8.35 12.58
C ARG A 33 32.07 -7.45 13.62
N GLU A 34 32.54 -7.47 14.87
CA GLU A 34 32.04 -6.59 15.92
C GLU A 34 32.29 -5.11 15.59
N SER A 35 33.49 -4.77 15.08
CA SER A 35 33.81 -3.41 14.64
C SER A 35 32.89 -2.96 13.50
N HIS A 36 32.70 -3.81 12.49
CA HIS A 36 31.79 -3.52 11.37
C HIS A 36 30.36 -3.28 11.84
N LEU A 37 29.83 -4.13 12.70
CA LEU A 37 28.47 -3.98 13.25
C LEU A 37 28.32 -2.68 14.08
N LYS A 38 29.38 -2.24 14.77
CA LYS A 38 29.38 -0.95 15.48
C LYS A 38 29.31 0.23 14.52
N GLU A 39 30.02 0.17 13.39
CA GLU A 39 29.98 1.20 12.34
C GLU A 39 28.60 1.27 11.69
N GLU A 40 28.00 0.12 11.35
CA GLU A 40 26.63 0.05 10.81
C GLU A 40 25.59 0.62 11.80
N LEU A 41 25.74 0.29 13.09
CA LEU A 41 24.84 0.78 14.13
C LEU A 41 24.98 2.30 14.34
N ASP A 42 26.18 2.85 14.24
CA ASP A 42 26.41 4.30 14.27
C ASP A 42 25.82 5.00 13.03
N ALA A 43 25.97 4.41 11.84
CA ALA A 43 25.37 4.91 10.61
C ALA A 43 23.83 4.93 10.69
N ALA A 44 23.21 3.86 11.21
CA ALA A 44 21.77 3.79 11.42
C ALA A 44 21.26 4.83 12.43
N ARG A 45 22.02 5.10 13.50
CA ARG A 45 21.70 6.16 14.47
C ARG A 45 21.73 7.55 13.81
N LYS A 46 22.77 7.86 13.03
CA LYS A 46 22.86 9.13 12.28
C LYS A 46 21.72 9.30 11.29
N LEU A 47 21.32 8.23 10.60
CA LEU A 47 20.18 8.25 9.68
C LEU A 47 18.87 8.53 10.43
N THR A 48 18.67 7.90 11.58
CA THR A 48 17.50 8.11 12.44
C THR A 48 17.42 9.56 12.94
N GLU A 49 18.55 10.13 13.35
CA GLU A 49 18.64 11.53 13.77
C GLU A 49 18.27 12.50 12.64
N ARG A 50 18.77 12.25 11.41
CA ARG A 50 18.38 13.03 10.22
C ARG A 50 16.88 12.98 9.98
N TYR A 51 16.27 11.80 9.95
CA TYR A 51 14.82 11.68 9.77
C TYR A 51 14.02 12.35 10.89
N ALA A 52 14.50 12.29 12.13
CA ALA A 52 13.87 13.01 13.24
C ALA A 52 13.90 14.53 13.03
N THR A 53 15.02 15.08 12.55
CA THR A 53 15.13 16.52 12.23
C THR A 53 14.26 16.93 11.05
N GLU A 54 14.18 16.11 9.99
CA GLU A 54 13.32 16.37 8.84
C GLU A 54 11.84 16.32 9.22
N LEU A 55 11.44 15.35 10.04
CA LEU A 55 10.07 15.25 10.56
C LEU A 55 9.70 16.47 11.41
N ALA A 56 10.60 16.91 12.29
CA ALA A 56 10.39 18.11 13.11
C ALA A 56 10.22 19.37 12.24
N ALA A 57 11.05 19.52 11.20
CA ALA A 57 10.93 20.63 10.25
C ALA A 57 9.59 20.59 9.48
N ALA A 58 9.19 19.41 8.98
CA ALA A 58 7.91 19.23 8.31
C ALA A 58 6.71 19.56 9.22
N MET A 59 6.75 19.14 10.48
CA MET A 59 5.73 19.50 11.47
C MET A 59 5.67 21.02 11.72
N GLN A 60 6.81 21.70 11.77
CA GLN A 60 6.87 23.15 11.90
C GLN A 60 6.27 23.87 10.68
N THR A 61 6.53 23.38 9.47
CA THR A 61 5.91 23.89 8.24
C THR A 61 4.39 23.71 8.25
N LEU A 62 3.90 22.52 8.61
CA LEU A 62 2.46 22.26 8.72
C LEU A 62 1.78 23.16 9.75
N ASN A 63 2.41 23.40 10.89
CA ASN A 63 1.90 24.32 11.90
C ASN A 63 1.85 25.77 11.39
N SER A 64 2.86 26.19 10.62
CA SER A 64 2.87 27.51 9.97
C SER A 64 1.72 27.65 8.97
N ILE A 65 1.50 26.65 8.12
CA ILE A 65 0.39 26.63 7.15
C ILE A 65 -0.96 26.70 7.88
N ARG A 66 -1.13 25.90 8.94
CA ARG A 66 -2.37 25.88 9.74
C ARG A 66 -2.64 27.25 10.38
N LYS A 67 -1.61 27.91 10.90
CA LYS A 67 -1.73 29.26 11.46
C LYS A 67 -2.15 30.28 10.40
N SER A 68 -1.47 30.30 9.25
CA SER A 68 -1.83 31.20 8.15
C SER A 68 -3.24 30.94 7.60
N SER A 69 -3.72 29.69 7.61
CA SER A 69 -5.09 29.35 7.23
C SER A 69 -6.10 29.92 8.23
N SER A 70 -5.84 29.81 9.53
CA SER A 70 -6.68 30.38 10.58
C SER A 70 -6.78 31.90 10.46
N ASP A 71 -5.65 32.56 10.23
CA ASP A 71 -5.60 34.02 10.06
C ASP A 71 -6.39 34.44 8.79
N ALA A 72 -6.29 33.67 7.71
CA ALA A 72 -7.05 33.91 6.48
C ALA A 72 -8.57 33.73 6.67
N GLU A 73 -8.99 32.69 7.41
CA GLU A 73 -10.40 32.46 7.75
C GLU A 73 -10.98 33.61 8.59
N GLU A 74 -10.22 34.12 9.57
CA GLU A 74 -10.62 35.30 10.36
C GLU A 74 -10.76 36.55 9.48
N HIS A 75 -9.83 36.79 8.56
CA HIS A 75 -9.92 37.91 7.62
C HIS A 75 -11.15 37.81 6.69
N ILE A 76 -11.44 36.62 6.16
CA ILE A 76 -12.62 36.37 5.31
C ILE A 76 -13.91 36.60 6.13
N SER A 77 -13.98 36.07 7.35
CA SER A 77 -15.13 36.23 8.24
C SER A 77 -15.41 37.71 8.59
N ALA A 78 -14.35 38.47 8.91
CA ALA A 78 -14.45 39.90 9.16
C ALA A 78 -14.93 40.68 7.92
N SER A 79 -14.39 40.35 6.74
CA SER A 79 -14.80 40.97 5.48
C SER A 79 -16.27 40.69 5.13
N LEU A 80 -16.73 39.45 5.29
CA LEU A 80 -18.13 39.07 5.07
C LEU A 80 -19.06 39.81 6.04
N THR A 81 -18.68 39.93 7.31
CA THR A 81 -19.45 40.66 8.32
C THR A 81 -19.60 42.15 7.93
N ALA A 82 -18.52 42.79 7.49
CA ALA A 82 -18.55 44.17 7.02
C ALA A 82 -19.47 44.36 5.79
N ILE A 83 -19.44 43.43 4.83
CA ILE A 83 -20.32 43.46 3.64
C ILE A 83 -21.80 43.33 4.05
N VAL A 84 -22.11 42.44 5.00
CA VAL A 84 -23.48 42.25 5.50
C VAL A 84 -23.98 43.49 6.23
N GLU A 85 -23.17 44.12 7.08
CA GLU A 85 -23.53 45.37 7.75
C GLU A 85 -23.77 46.52 6.76
N GLU A 86 -22.91 46.66 5.74
CA GLU A 86 -23.06 47.68 4.70
C GLU A 86 -24.37 47.48 3.91
N LYS A 87 -24.69 46.23 3.52
CA LYS A 87 -25.97 45.93 2.87
C LYS A 87 -27.17 46.25 3.77
N ARG A 88 -27.07 45.97 5.08
CA ARG A 88 -28.13 46.28 6.05
C ARG A 88 -28.37 47.80 6.17
N LYS A 89 -27.30 48.60 6.19
CA LYS A 89 -27.38 50.07 6.21
C LYS A 89 -28.05 50.62 4.96
N ARG A 90 -27.68 50.13 3.78
CA ARG A 90 -28.31 50.53 2.50
C ARG A 90 -29.79 50.19 2.45
N PHE A 91 -30.17 49.02 2.95
CA PHE A 91 -31.58 48.63 3.02
C PHE A 91 -32.39 49.57 3.91
N HIS A 92 -31.87 49.95 5.08
CA HIS A 92 -32.55 50.90 5.98
C HIS A 92 -32.72 52.30 5.36
N GLN A 93 -31.74 52.78 4.57
CA GLN A 93 -31.84 54.06 3.85
C GLN A 93 -32.89 54.04 2.73
N GLN A 94 -33.08 52.90 2.05
CA GLN A 94 -34.10 52.76 1.00
C GLN A 94 -35.51 52.67 1.57
N SER A 95 -35.70 52.07 2.75
CA SER A 95 -37.01 51.98 3.42
C SER A 95 -37.51 53.30 4.00
N SER A 96 -36.68 54.35 4.09
CA SER A 96 -37.10 55.68 4.54
C SER A 96 -37.56 56.63 3.43
N SER A 97 -37.57 56.21 2.15
CA SER A 97 -37.94 57.07 1.01
C SER A 97 -39.21 56.64 0.25
N THR A 98 -40.01 55.73 0.81
CA THR A 98 -41.28 55.33 0.20
C THR A 98 -42.43 55.70 1.12
N ASP A 99 -42.76 56.98 1.12
CA ASP A 99 -44.10 57.43 1.44
C ASP A 99 -44.77 57.86 0.11
N GLU A 100 -46.03 57.46 -0.03
CA GLU A 100 -46.96 57.74 -1.12
C GLU A 100 -46.67 57.22 -2.55
N SER A 101 -47.17 56.01 -2.84
CA SER A 101 -48.14 55.87 -3.93
C SER A 101 -48.90 54.57 -3.86
N GLN A 102 -50.22 54.73 -3.71
CA GLN A 102 -51.24 53.72 -3.65
C GLN A 102 -51.45 52.99 -5.00
N GLN A 103 -52.08 51.82 -4.86
CA GLN A 103 -53.14 51.27 -5.71
C GLN A 103 -52.81 50.30 -6.87
N ARG A 104 -53.45 49.12 -6.70
CA ARG A 104 -53.87 48.11 -7.70
C ARG A 104 -52.72 47.27 -8.28
N SER A 105 -52.84 45.96 -8.44
CA SER A 105 -54.00 45.09 -8.55
C SER A 105 -53.68 43.71 -7.98
N THR A 106 -54.69 43.13 -7.35
CA THR A 106 -54.85 41.69 -7.19
C THR A 106 -54.88 41.01 -8.55
N ASP A 107 -54.00 40.05 -8.79
CA ASP A 107 -54.35 38.92 -9.65
C ASP A 107 -53.63 37.65 -9.23
N ALA A 108 -54.46 36.62 -9.13
CA ALA A 108 -54.18 35.29 -8.64
C ALA A 108 -53.55 34.42 -9.72
N ASN A 109 -53.13 33.22 -9.29
CA ASN A 109 -52.93 32.03 -10.10
C ASN A 109 -51.76 32.03 -11.09
N VAL A 110 -50.58 31.60 -10.63
CA VAL A 110 -49.77 30.63 -11.40
C VAL A 110 -49.00 29.71 -10.43
N PHE A 111 -49.71 28.81 -9.75
CA PHE A 111 -49.09 27.64 -9.12
C PHE A 111 -48.78 26.60 -10.22
N SER A 112 -47.86 26.95 -11.12
CA SER A 112 -47.27 25.98 -12.04
C SER A 112 -46.32 25.10 -11.24
N ARG A 113 -46.75 23.87 -10.97
CA ARG A 113 -45.85 22.74 -10.68
C ARG A 113 -44.86 22.59 -11.84
N ARG A 114 -43.78 23.37 -11.81
CA ARG A 114 -42.55 23.01 -12.51
C ARG A 114 -42.04 21.75 -11.83
N ARG A 115 -42.36 20.59 -12.42
CA ARG A 115 -41.42 19.47 -12.41
C ARG A 115 -40.20 19.96 -13.18
N SER A 116 -39.33 20.68 -12.50
CA SER A 116 -37.93 20.80 -12.89
C SER A 116 -37.34 19.40 -12.81
N SER A 117 -37.48 18.61 -13.88
CA SER A 117 -36.43 17.65 -14.23
C SER A 117 -35.26 18.48 -14.74
N GLU A 118 -34.65 19.24 -13.82
CA GLU A 118 -33.35 19.84 -14.05
C GLU A 118 -32.43 18.67 -14.35
N GLY A 119 -31.93 18.66 -15.59
CA GLY A 119 -30.90 17.74 -16.02
C GLY A 119 -29.79 17.82 -14.99
N CYS A 120 -29.72 16.80 -14.14
CA CYS A 120 -28.61 16.60 -13.23
C CYS A 120 -27.41 16.44 -14.17
N ALA A 121 -26.63 17.52 -14.30
CA ALA A 121 -25.43 17.52 -15.10
C ALA A 121 -24.66 16.24 -14.73
N PRO A 122 -24.24 15.43 -15.72
CA PRO A 122 -23.60 14.16 -15.44
C PRO A 122 -22.45 14.45 -14.48
N VAL A 123 -22.59 13.96 -13.24
CA VAL A 123 -21.57 14.14 -12.22
C VAL A 123 -20.29 13.58 -12.85
N PRO A 124 -19.22 14.39 -12.96
CA PRO A 124 -17.98 13.94 -13.56
C PRO A 124 -17.60 12.60 -12.95
N VAL A 125 -17.50 11.58 -13.80
CA VAL A 125 -17.08 10.25 -13.36
C VAL A 125 -15.70 10.46 -12.73
N LEU A 126 -15.61 10.27 -11.41
CA LEU A 126 -14.34 10.28 -10.69
C LEU A 126 -13.52 9.11 -11.23
N SER A 127 -12.69 9.38 -12.24
CA SER A 127 -11.69 8.44 -12.72
C SER A 127 -10.56 8.43 -11.71
N LEU A 128 -10.59 7.44 -10.81
CA LEU A 128 -9.49 7.19 -9.89
C LEU A 128 -8.27 6.74 -10.69
N HIS A 129 -7.10 7.21 -10.28
CA HIS A 129 -5.83 6.74 -10.82
C HIS A 129 -5.71 5.21 -10.65
N PRO A 130 -5.12 4.45 -11.58
CA PRO A 130 -4.93 3.00 -11.44
C PRO A 130 -4.25 2.58 -10.13
N GLU A 131 -3.28 3.36 -9.67
CA GLU A 131 -2.56 3.16 -8.40
C GLU A 131 -3.21 3.83 -7.17
N ALA A 132 -4.38 4.47 -7.31
CA ALA A 132 -5.03 5.07 -6.15
C ALA A 132 -5.35 3.98 -5.10
N PRO A 133 -5.26 4.30 -3.80
CA PRO A 133 -5.61 3.35 -2.77
C PRO A 133 -7.09 2.90 -2.92
N PRO A 134 -7.43 1.67 -2.51
CA PRO A 134 -8.80 1.17 -2.54
C PRO A 134 -9.76 2.16 -1.83
N SER A 135 -10.81 2.62 -2.51
CA SER A 135 -11.77 3.59 -1.96
C SER A 135 -13.16 2.98 -1.66
N TYR A 136 -13.91 3.60 -0.74
CA TYR A 136 -15.23 3.10 -0.36
C TYR A 136 -16.26 3.25 -1.50
N GLU A 137 -16.08 4.24 -2.37
CA GLU A 137 -16.88 4.46 -3.57
C GLU A 137 -16.76 3.28 -4.54
N GLU A 138 -15.56 2.74 -4.72
CA GLU A 138 -15.34 1.54 -5.53
C GLU A 138 -16.09 0.34 -4.95
N LYS A 139 -16.04 0.19 -3.62
CA LYS A 139 -16.75 -0.89 -2.93
C LYS A 139 -18.26 -0.82 -3.15
N LYS A 140 -18.85 0.37 -3.09
CA LYS A 140 -20.26 0.57 -3.46
C LYS A 140 -20.50 0.23 -4.92
N TRP A 141 -19.60 0.62 -5.81
CA TRP A 141 -19.76 0.40 -7.24
C TRP A 141 -19.86 -1.08 -7.60
N TRP A 142 -18.91 -1.93 -7.19
CA TRP A 142 -18.95 -3.36 -7.54
C TRP A 142 -20.02 -4.15 -6.79
N LYS A 143 -20.51 -3.63 -5.65
CA LYS A 143 -21.69 -4.19 -4.97
C LYS A 143 -23.00 -3.85 -5.69
N GLY A 144 -22.98 -2.89 -6.62
CA GLY A 144 -24.18 -2.42 -7.34
C GLY A 144 -24.85 -1.20 -6.72
N ASP A 145 -24.36 -0.71 -5.58
CA ASP A 145 -24.92 0.44 -4.85
C ASP A 145 -24.43 1.80 -5.39
N GLY A 146 -23.44 1.80 -6.28
CA GLY A 146 -22.88 3.01 -6.88
C GLY A 146 -23.74 3.58 -8.02
N ALA A 147 -23.86 4.92 -8.06
CA ALA A 147 -24.63 5.64 -9.07
C ALA A 147 -24.03 5.59 -10.49
N SER A 148 -22.70 5.47 -10.60
CA SER A 148 -22.01 5.35 -11.90
C SER A 148 -22.24 3.99 -12.54
N GLN A 149 -22.41 3.96 -13.86
CA GLN A 149 -22.37 2.72 -14.66
C GLN A 149 -20.96 2.38 -15.15
N SER A 150 -20.06 3.37 -15.18
CA SER A 150 -18.68 3.19 -15.62
C SER A 150 -17.78 2.79 -14.45
N CYS A 151 -16.74 2.00 -14.75
CA CYS A 151 -15.74 1.58 -13.76
C CYS A 151 -15.04 2.81 -13.16
N PRO A 152 -14.93 2.95 -11.83
CA PRO A 152 -14.23 4.05 -11.18
C PRO A 152 -12.76 4.18 -11.56
N ARG A 153 -12.13 3.10 -12.05
CA ARG A 153 -10.73 3.09 -12.53
C ARG A 153 -10.58 3.45 -14.00
N GLY A 154 -11.67 3.85 -14.67
CA GLY A 154 -11.65 4.29 -16.06
C GLY A 154 -11.56 3.16 -17.08
N CYS A 155 -11.98 1.94 -16.74
CA CYS A 155 -12.03 0.85 -17.73
C CYS A 155 -13.14 1.10 -18.76
N ASP A 156 -12.77 1.02 -20.04
CA ASP A 156 -13.67 1.30 -21.15
C ASP A 156 -14.75 0.23 -21.35
N HIS A 157 -14.49 -1.03 -20.98
CA HIS A 157 -15.36 -2.16 -21.31
C HIS A 157 -15.66 -3.03 -20.08
N ILE A 158 -16.94 -3.08 -19.72
CA ILE A 158 -17.48 -3.95 -18.66
C ILE A 158 -18.46 -4.92 -19.34
N GLU A 159 -17.93 -6.04 -19.85
CA GLU A 159 -18.73 -7.08 -20.52
C GLU A 159 -19.39 -8.06 -19.54
N GLU A 160 -18.94 -8.06 -18.29
CA GLU A 160 -19.31 -9.00 -17.23
C GLU A 160 -19.93 -8.27 -16.02
N SER A 161 -20.35 -9.01 -14.99
CA SER A 161 -20.87 -8.34 -13.79
C SER A 161 -19.80 -7.44 -13.16
N ARG A 162 -20.19 -6.32 -12.53
CA ARG A 162 -19.26 -5.38 -11.88
C ARG A 162 -18.30 -6.08 -10.90
N ARG A 163 -18.79 -7.13 -10.24
CA ARG A 163 -17.99 -7.97 -9.32
C ARG A 163 -16.95 -8.80 -10.07
N GLU A 164 -17.33 -9.48 -11.15
CA GLU A 164 -16.41 -10.27 -11.98
C GLU A 164 -15.35 -9.38 -12.63
N HIS A 165 -15.76 -8.20 -13.11
CA HIS A 165 -14.86 -7.20 -13.65
C HIS A 165 -13.77 -6.83 -12.64
N TYR A 166 -14.15 -6.49 -11.39
CA TYR A 166 -13.17 -6.21 -10.34
C TYR A 166 -12.31 -7.44 -9.98
N LYS A 167 -12.86 -8.65 -9.95
CA LYS A 167 -12.08 -9.87 -9.71
C LYS A 167 -11.05 -10.17 -10.81
N LYS A 168 -11.28 -9.68 -12.03
CA LYS A 168 -10.43 -9.93 -13.20
C LYS A 168 -9.40 -8.82 -13.42
N TRP A 169 -9.82 -7.57 -13.35
CA TRP A 169 -9.02 -6.40 -13.70
C TRP A 169 -8.46 -5.63 -12.49
N HIS A 170 -9.12 -5.70 -11.34
CA HIS A 170 -8.78 -4.93 -10.14
C HIS A 170 -8.78 -5.82 -8.89
N TYR A 171 -8.24 -7.04 -9.01
CA TYR A 171 -8.33 -8.03 -7.95
C TYR A 171 -7.59 -7.59 -6.68
N ASN A 172 -6.53 -6.80 -6.82
CA ASN A 172 -5.80 -6.16 -5.72
C ASN A 172 -6.71 -5.25 -4.89
N VAL A 173 -7.58 -4.47 -5.54
CA VAL A 173 -8.57 -3.61 -4.90
C VAL A 173 -9.70 -4.45 -4.30
N TYR A 174 -10.24 -5.40 -5.08
CA TYR A 174 -11.34 -6.25 -4.65
C TYR A 174 -10.99 -7.02 -3.36
N TYR A 175 -9.85 -7.72 -3.36
CA TYR A 175 -9.41 -8.53 -2.23
C TYR A 175 -8.85 -7.72 -1.05
N ALA A 176 -8.53 -6.43 -1.23
CA ALA A 176 -8.23 -5.53 -0.12
C ALA A 176 -9.48 -5.24 0.73
N PHE A 177 -10.66 -5.19 0.12
CA PHE A 177 -11.93 -4.89 0.80
C PHE A 177 -12.73 -6.11 1.22
N VAL A 178 -12.57 -7.22 0.51
CA VAL A 178 -13.19 -8.49 0.87
C VAL A 178 -12.50 -9.02 2.12
N ASN A 179 -13.14 -8.73 3.24
CA ASN A 179 -12.67 -9.00 4.59
C ASN A 179 -13.78 -9.77 5.34
N ARG A 180 -13.42 -10.57 6.36
CA ARG A 180 -14.22 -11.45 7.25
C ARG A 180 -15.36 -12.31 6.66
N GLU A 181 -16.19 -11.81 5.74
CA GLU A 181 -17.32 -12.50 5.12
C GLU A 181 -16.89 -13.77 4.36
N ASP A 182 -15.72 -13.75 3.71
CA ASP A 182 -15.24 -14.85 2.87
C ASP A 182 -14.25 -15.81 3.58
N ASN A 183 -14.10 -15.69 4.91
CA ASN A 183 -13.24 -16.58 5.74
C ASN A 183 -11.76 -16.71 5.31
N TYR A 184 -11.23 -15.79 4.50
CA TYR A 184 -9.80 -15.78 4.16
C TYR A 184 -8.94 -15.50 5.40
N SER A 185 -7.94 -16.35 5.63
CA SER A 185 -6.85 -16.02 6.54
C SER A 185 -6.10 -14.77 6.07
N GLU A 186 -5.41 -14.08 6.98
CA GLU A 186 -4.63 -12.87 6.65
C GLU A 186 -3.66 -13.13 5.50
N ARG A 187 -2.97 -14.28 5.55
CA ARG A 187 -2.07 -14.75 4.51
C ARG A 187 -2.78 -14.99 3.17
N GLU A 188 -3.93 -15.67 3.18
CA GLU A 188 -4.67 -15.89 1.94
C GLU A 188 -5.17 -14.58 1.34
N ARG A 189 -5.58 -13.62 2.16
CA ARG A 189 -5.96 -12.30 1.69
C ARG A 189 -4.78 -11.59 1.03
N TRP A 190 -3.61 -11.62 1.67
CA TRP A 190 -2.38 -11.07 1.10
C TRP A 190 -2.06 -11.71 -0.27
N MET A 191 -2.14 -13.04 -0.37
CA MET A 191 -1.97 -13.74 -1.65
C MET A 191 -3.04 -13.37 -2.69
N CYS A 192 -4.29 -13.20 -2.26
CA CYS A 192 -5.38 -12.79 -3.14
C CYS A 192 -5.24 -11.35 -3.64
N THR A 193 -4.67 -10.46 -2.82
CA THR A 193 -4.39 -9.08 -3.28
C THR A 193 -3.28 -9.03 -4.32
N LEU A 194 -2.34 -9.97 -4.32
CA LEU A 194 -1.21 -10.00 -5.26
C LEU A 194 -1.51 -10.75 -6.55
N PHE A 195 -2.21 -11.88 -6.43
CA PHE A 195 -2.39 -12.84 -7.52
C PHE A 195 -3.85 -13.22 -7.77
N GLY A 196 -4.79 -12.67 -7.00
CA GLY A 196 -6.19 -13.06 -7.02
C GLY A 196 -6.49 -14.36 -6.27
N ASP A 197 -7.76 -14.78 -6.26
CA ASP A 197 -8.18 -16.01 -5.59
C ASP A 197 -7.65 -17.30 -6.24
N LYS A 198 -7.71 -18.39 -5.46
CA LYS A 198 -7.29 -19.74 -5.85
C LYS A 198 -8.22 -20.41 -6.87
N VAL A 199 -9.45 -19.93 -7.02
CA VAL A 199 -10.43 -20.50 -7.95
C VAL A 199 -10.00 -20.18 -9.38
N PRO A 200 -10.15 -21.14 -10.33
CA PRO A 200 -9.93 -20.86 -11.73
C PRO A 200 -10.77 -19.68 -12.20
N GLY A 201 -10.15 -18.77 -12.93
CA GLY A 201 -10.76 -17.54 -13.40
C GLY A 201 -9.73 -16.68 -14.12
N ILE A 202 -10.20 -15.89 -15.09
CA ILE A 202 -9.32 -14.99 -15.85
C ILE A 202 -8.91 -13.81 -14.98
N ARG A 203 -7.62 -13.53 -14.96
CA ARG A 203 -6.99 -12.40 -14.26
C ARG A 203 -6.06 -11.68 -15.21
N VAL A 204 -6.00 -10.36 -15.11
CA VAL A 204 -5.07 -9.55 -15.89
C VAL A 204 -3.90 -9.13 -15.01
N CYS A 205 -2.67 -9.27 -15.50
CA CYS A 205 -1.51 -8.78 -14.76
C CYS A 205 -1.52 -7.25 -14.71
N HIS A 206 -1.65 -6.68 -13.51
CA HIS A 206 -1.67 -5.22 -13.34
C HIS A 206 -0.33 -4.59 -13.79
N TYR A 207 0.80 -5.24 -13.53
CA TYR A 207 2.12 -4.77 -13.97
C TYR A 207 2.29 -4.74 -15.50
N CYS A 208 1.61 -5.61 -16.25
CA CYS A 208 1.59 -5.55 -17.72
C CYS A 208 0.72 -4.41 -18.25
N HIS A 209 -0.43 -4.18 -17.61
CA HIS A 209 -1.41 -3.22 -18.06
C HIS A 209 -0.83 -1.78 -18.10
N HIS A 210 0.01 -1.41 -17.14
CA HIS A 210 0.69 -0.10 -17.14
C HIS A 210 1.70 0.08 -18.26
N LEU A 211 2.22 -1.01 -18.83
CA LEU A 211 3.25 -0.96 -19.87
C LEU A 211 2.68 -0.89 -21.29
N LEU A 212 1.36 -0.73 -21.45
CA LEU A 212 0.65 -0.81 -22.74
C LEU A 212 0.91 -2.13 -23.50
N LYS A 213 1.48 -3.15 -22.83
CA LYS A 213 1.58 -4.50 -23.37
C LYS A 213 0.17 -5.09 -23.35
N LYS A 214 -0.21 -5.80 -24.42
CA LYS A 214 -1.52 -6.49 -24.54
C LYS A 214 -1.88 -7.16 -23.22
N ASP A 215 -3.13 -6.99 -22.77
CA ASP A 215 -3.63 -7.54 -21.52
C ASP A 215 -3.32 -9.04 -21.42
N SER A 216 -2.32 -9.39 -20.62
CA SER A 216 -1.93 -10.78 -20.40
C SER A 216 -2.97 -11.40 -19.47
N LYS A 217 -3.78 -12.31 -20.03
CA LYS A 217 -4.86 -13.00 -19.32
C LYS A 217 -4.36 -14.34 -18.82
N HIS A 218 -4.51 -14.57 -17.52
CA HIS A 218 -4.02 -15.76 -16.82
C HIS A 218 -5.19 -16.47 -16.15
N ASN A 219 -5.26 -17.79 -16.28
CA ASN A 219 -6.32 -18.58 -15.67
C ASN A 219 -5.88 -19.09 -14.29
N GLY A 220 -6.16 -18.30 -13.27
CA GLY A 220 -5.86 -18.62 -11.88
C GLY A 220 -4.53 -18.08 -11.36
N GLN A 221 -4.33 -18.29 -10.06
CA GLN A 221 -3.29 -17.64 -9.26
C GLN A 221 -1.87 -18.03 -9.68
N LEU A 222 -1.62 -19.32 -9.91
CA LEU A 222 -0.30 -19.86 -10.25
C LEU A 222 0.20 -19.37 -11.60
N GLN A 223 -0.66 -19.34 -12.62
CA GLN A 223 -0.29 -18.86 -13.95
C GLN A 223 0.11 -17.38 -13.92
N LEU A 224 -0.64 -16.57 -13.17
CA LEU A 224 -0.31 -15.17 -12.96
C LEU A 224 1.01 -14.98 -12.20
N ALA A 225 1.24 -15.76 -11.15
CA ALA A 225 2.51 -15.72 -10.40
C ALA A 225 3.71 -16.07 -11.30
N ASN A 226 3.62 -17.15 -12.09
CA ASN A 226 4.65 -17.52 -13.07
C ASN A 226 4.88 -16.42 -14.10
N HIS A 227 3.81 -15.77 -14.57
CA HIS A 227 3.94 -14.66 -15.51
C HIS A 227 4.69 -13.48 -14.88
N ILE A 228 4.38 -13.10 -13.64
CA ILE A 228 5.08 -12.02 -12.93
C ILE A 228 6.54 -12.40 -12.68
N GLU A 229 6.84 -13.64 -12.29
CA GLU A 229 8.21 -14.13 -12.12
C GLU A 229 9.05 -13.97 -13.40
N ASN A 230 8.46 -14.27 -14.56
CA ASN A 230 9.19 -14.24 -15.84
C ASN A 230 9.23 -12.86 -16.50
N GLU A 231 8.12 -12.12 -16.48
CA GLU A 231 7.96 -10.85 -17.20
C GLU A 231 8.21 -9.61 -16.33
N HIS A 232 8.17 -9.77 -15.00
CA HIS A 232 8.37 -8.70 -14.01
C HIS A 232 9.28 -9.19 -12.86
N PRO A 233 10.49 -9.70 -13.15
CA PRO A 233 11.34 -10.35 -12.16
C PRO A 233 11.74 -9.43 -11.00
N GLU A 234 11.92 -8.13 -11.25
CA GLU A 234 12.18 -7.12 -10.22
C GLU A 234 11.04 -7.01 -9.21
N VAL A 235 9.81 -6.94 -9.71
CA VAL A 235 8.60 -6.90 -8.90
C VAL A 235 8.45 -8.20 -8.12
N PHE A 236 8.65 -9.34 -8.78
CA PHE A 236 8.53 -10.65 -8.14
C PHE A 236 9.55 -10.81 -6.99
N GLY A 237 10.78 -10.29 -7.15
CA GLY A 237 11.78 -10.23 -6.09
C GLY A 237 11.32 -9.42 -4.88
N GLU A 238 10.72 -8.24 -5.09
CA GLU A 238 10.15 -7.44 -4.00
C GLU A 238 8.99 -8.16 -3.30
N LEU A 239 8.09 -8.79 -4.07
CA LEU A 239 6.98 -9.58 -3.52
C LEU A 239 7.50 -10.74 -2.67
N ALA A 240 8.60 -11.37 -3.06
CA ALA A 240 9.22 -12.43 -2.30
C ALA A 240 9.79 -11.90 -0.96
N VAL A 241 10.44 -10.73 -0.96
CA VAL A 241 10.88 -10.07 0.28
C VAL A 241 9.70 -9.69 1.18
N GLN A 242 8.59 -9.20 0.61
CA GLN A 242 7.38 -8.92 1.37
C GLN A 242 6.78 -10.20 1.97
N HIS A 243 6.79 -11.31 1.21
CA HIS A 243 6.30 -12.61 1.68
C HIS A 243 7.07 -13.10 2.91
N SER A 244 8.41 -13.02 2.90
CA SER A 244 9.21 -13.48 4.05
C SER A 244 8.92 -12.67 5.32
N ARG A 245 8.72 -11.36 5.19
CA ARG A 245 8.28 -10.49 6.30
C ARG A 245 6.89 -10.87 6.79
N HIS A 246 5.94 -11.04 5.88
CA HIS A 246 4.57 -11.41 6.22
C HIS A 246 4.49 -12.79 6.90
N ARG A 247 5.27 -13.76 6.42
CA ARG A 247 5.35 -15.10 7.02
C ARG A 247 5.93 -15.05 8.43
N SER A 248 6.95 -14.21 8.66
CA SER A 248 7.55 -14.03 9.98
C SER A 248 6.54 -13.43 10.97
N ASN A 249 5.75 -12.45 10.53
CA ASN A 249 4.71 -11.83 11.35
C ASN A 249 3.55 -12.78 11.66
N THR A 250 3.10 -13.57 10.68
CA THR A 250 2.01 -14.54 10.88
C THR A 250 2.43 -15.77 11.69
N ALA A 251 3.68 -16.21 11.58
CA ALA A 251 4.22 -17.28 12.43
C ALA A 251 4.27 -16.87 13.91
N ALA A 252 4.41 -15.58 14.22
CA ALA A 252 4.35 -15.08 15.58
C ALA A 252 2.93 -15.08 16.18
N THR A 253 1.88 -15.09 15.33
CA THR A 253 0.48 -14.95 15.77
C THR A 253 -0.37 -16.20 15.56
N SER A 254 0.07 -17.16 14.74
CA SER A 254 -0.69 -18.37 14.40
C SER A 254 -0.10 -19.63 15.04
N HIS A 255 -0.94 -20.38 15.77
CA HIS A 255 -0.55 -21.65 16.41
C HIS A 255 -0.54 -22.86 15.47
N ILE A 256 -1.03 -22.73 14.23
CA ILE A 256 -1.14 -23.85 13.29
C ILE A 256 -0.20 -23.62 12.10
N PRO A 257 0.84 -24.46 11.91
CA PRO A 257 1.69 -24.41 10.73
C PRO A 257 0.87 -24.68 9.47
N GLN A 258 0.81 -23.71 8.56
CA GLN A 258 0.29 -23.94 7.22
C GLN A 258 1.40 -24.50 6.33
N LEU A 259 1.11 -25.57 5.57
CA LEU A 259 2.02 -26.07 4.55
C LEU A 259 2.15 -25.03 3.42
N PRO A 260 3.37 -24.75 2.93
CA PRO A 260 3.58 -23.83 1.83
C PRO A 260 2.94 -24.40 0.55
N GLY A 261 2.09 -23.59 -0.07
CA GLY A 261 1.53 -23.85 -1.40
C GLY A 261 2.57 -23.61 -2.50
N GLU A 262 2.17 -23.84 -3.75
CA GLU A 262 3.11 -23.78 -4.88
C GLU A 262 3.69 -22.38 -5.11
N ILE A 263 2.87 -21.33 -4.96
CA ILE A 263 3.33 -19.95 -5.12
C ILE A 263 4.31 -19.56 -4.01
N ASP A 264 4.14 -20.11 -2.80
CA ASP A 264 5.09 -19.87 -1.71
C ASP A 264 6.46 -20.45 -2.02
N ARG A 265 6.49 -21.63 -2.64
CA ARG A 265 7.74 -22.24 -3.10
C ARG A 265 8.39 -21.40 -4.20
N LEU A 266 7.61 -20.79 -5.09
CA LEU A 266 8.14 -19.86 -6.10
C LEU A 266 8.77 -18.62 -5.45
N LEU A 267 8.06 -17.98 -4.51
CA LEU A 267 8.56 -16.82 -3.79
C LEU A 267 9.81 -17.16 -2.97
N GLU A 268 9.82 -18.29 -2.25
CA GLU A 268 10.99 -18.76 -1.50
C GLU A 268 12.19 -19.08 -2.40
N LYS A 269 11.95 -19.70 -3.56
CA LYS A 269 12.99 -19.96 -4.56
C LYS A 269 13.61 -18.66 -5.07
N SER A 270 12.79 -17.65 -5.36
CA SER A 270 13.27 -16.34 -5.81
C SER A 270 14.19 -15.66 -4.78
N LEU A 271 13.83 -15.71 -3.49
CA LEU A 271 14.67 -15.18 -2.41
C LEU A 271 16.01 -15.90 -2.28
N ASN A 272 16.02 -17.22 -2.40
CA ASN A 272 17.25 -17.98 -2.28
C ASN A 272 18.17 -17.74 -3.50
N GLY A 273 17.60 -17.56 -4.69
CA GLY A 273 18.35 -17.27 -5.91
C GLY A 273 19.05 -15.91 -5.92
N THR A 274 18.49 -14.88 -5.26
CA THR A 274 19.16 -13.57 -5.15
C THR A 274 20.40 -13.64 -4.28
N HIS A 275 20.34 -14.37 -3.16
CA HIS A 275 21.49 -14.53 -2.26
C HIS A 275 22.68 -15.25 -2.89
N GLU A 276 22.45 -16.18 -3.83
CA GLU A 276 23.54 -16.84 -4.55
C GLU A 276 24.24 -15.90 -5.54
N LYS A 277 23.49 -15.04 -6.24
CA LYS A 277 24.07 -14.06 -7.17
C LYS A 277 24.93 -13.03 -6.44
N ASP A 278 24.47 -12.55 -5.28
CA ASP A 278 25.22 -11.58 -4.47
C ASP A 278 26.53 -12.18 -3.94
N LYS A 279 26.51 -13.44 -3.48
CA LYS A 279 27.72 -14.15 -3.05
C LYS A 279 28.74 -14.37 -4.17
N ILE A 280 28.27 -14.64 -5.39
CA ILE A 280 29.16 -14.79 -6.55
C ILE A 280 29.79 -13.43 -6.90
N HIS A 281 29.01 -12.35 -6.85
CA HIS A 281 29.52 -11.00 -7.08
C HIS A 281 30.56 -10.59 -6.03
N GLU A 282 30.35 -10.93 -4.76
CA GLU A 282 31.29 -10.67 -3.67
C GLU A 282 32.59 -11.50 -3.76
N GLN A 283 32.57 -12.68 -4.39
CA GLN A 283 33.78 -13.50 -4.62
C GLN A 283 34.62 -13.03 -5.81
N LEU A 284 34.07 -12.19 -6.68
CA LEU A 284 34.75 -11.69 -7.89
C LEU A 284 35.39 -10.30 -7.69
N HIS A 285 35.23 -9.70 -6.51
CA HIS A 285 35.82 -8.42 -6.10
C HIS A 285 36.79 -8.58 -4.93
#